data_AF-A0A5K1GUA3-F1
#
_entry.id   AF-A0A5K1GUA3-F1
#
_cell.length_a   1.000
_cell.length_b   1.000
_cell.length_c   1.000
_cell.angle_alpha   90.00
_cell.angle_beta   90.00
_cell.angle_gamma   90.00
#
_symmetry.space_group_name_H-M   'P 1'
#
loop_
_entity.id
_entity.type
_entity.pdbx_description
1 polymer ?
#
loop_
_entity_poly.entity_id
_entity_poly.type
_entity_poly.pdbx_seq_one_letter_code
_entity_poly.pdbx_strand_id
1 'polypeptide(L)' 'AGAGSKKVVGVFYKANEYASKNANFLGCAEHALGISDWLQSLGHQYIVTDDKEGPDC' A
#
# COMPACT_ATOMS: atom_id res chain seq x y z
N ALA A 1 -7.96 26.70 -1.87
CA ALA A 1 -8.69 25.46 -2.21
C ALA A 1 -8.03 24.31 -1.46
N GLY A 2 -8.74 23.65 -0.54
CA GLY A 2 -8.20 22.45 0.11
C GLY A 2 -7.96 21.39 -0.96
N ALA A 3 -6.78 20.76 -0.98
CA ALA A 3 -6.48 19.72 -1.94
C ALA A 3 -7.50 18.59 -1.75
N GLY A 4 -8.46 18.45 -2.68
CA GLY A 4 -9.50 17.42 -2.62
C GLY A 4 -8.90 16.01 -2.55
N SER A 5 -9.73 15.04 -2.15
CA SER A 5 -9.36 13.62 -1.98
C SER A 5 -8.49 13.10 -3.14
N LYS A 6 -7.47 12.29 -2.79
CA LYS A 6 -6.52 11.69 -3.73
C LYS A 6 -6.70 10.18 -3.77
N LYS A 7 -6.36 9.61 -4.91
CA LYS A 7 -6.22 8.17 -5.12
C LYS A 7 -4.74 7.82 -5.17
N VAL A 8 -4.27 7.07 -4.19
CA VAL A 8 -2.88 6.63 -4.06
C VAL A 8 -2.81 5.15 -4.38
N VAL A 9 -1.87 4.74 -5.23
CA VAL A 9 -1.61 3.33 -5.55
C VAL A 9 -0.19 2.99 -5.11
N GLY A 10 -0.07 2.08 -4.14
CA GLY A 10 1.20 1.55 -3.66
C GLY A 10 1.47 0.19 -4.31
N VAL A 11 2.59 0.08 -5.03
CA VAL A 11 3.04 -1.19 -5.60
C VAL A 11 4.19 -1.73 -4.77
N PHE A 12 3.97 -2.86 -4.11
CA PHE A 12 4.98 -3.51 -3.25
C PHE A 12 4.97 -5.02 -3.49
N TYR A 13 6.10 -5.68 -3.30
CA TYR A 13 6.14 -7.13 -3.31
C TYR A 13 5.42 -7.71 -2.08
N LYS A 14 4.87 -8.92 -2.20
CA LYS A 14 4.36 -9.68 -1.05
C LYS A 14 5.53 -10.22 -0.22
N ALA A 15 5.52 -9.96 1.07
CA ALA A 15 6.47 -10.57 2.00
C ALA A 15 5.96 -11.91 2.56
N ASN A 16 4.71 -12.29 2.30
CA ASN A 16 4.09 -13.54 2.74
C ASN A 16 4.25 -13.74 4.26
N GLU A 17 4.70 -14.91 4.71
CA GLU A 17 4.90 -15.21 6.13
C GLU A 17 5.87 -14.26 6.86
N TYR A 18 6.77 -13.58 6.13
CA TYR A 18 7.72 -12.66 6.74
C TYR A 18 7.06 -11.38 7.23
N ALA A 19 5.94 -10.96 6.64
CA ALA A 19 5.14 -9.84 7.15
C ALA A 19 4.63 -10.15 8.57
N SER A 20 4.07 -11.34 8.79
CA SER A 20 3.57 -11.75 10.11
C SER A 20 4.70 -11.99 11.14
N LYS A 21 5.89 -12.40 10.68
CA LYS A 21 7.06 -12.60 11.55
C LYS A 21 7.70 -11.29 12.03
N ASN A 22 7.54 -10.21 11.27
CA ASN A 22 8.07 -8.89 11.62
C ASN A 22 7.11 -7.76 11.22
N ALA A 23 6.35 -7.27 12.20
CA ALA A 23 5.45 -6.12 12.01
C ALA A 23 6.15 -4.84 11.51
N ASN A 24 7.47 -4.72 11.70
CA ASN A 24 8.26 -3.57 11.21
C ASN A 24 8.74 -3.74 9.76
N PHE A 25 8.40 -4.85 9.09
CA PHE A 25 8.63 -5.02 7.66
C PHE A 25 7.61 -4.17 6.89
N LEU A 26 7.83 -2.86 6.82
CA LEU A 26 6.81 -1.94 6.28
C LEU A 26 6.75 -1.95 4.74
N GLY A 27 7.84 -2.30 4.06
CA GLY A 27 7.99 -2.21 2.60
C GLY A 27 7.38 -3.36 1.80
N CYS A 28 6.30 -3.96 2.26
CA CYS A 28 5.60 -5.06 1.58
C CYS A 28 4.11 -4.76 1.40
N ALA A 29 3.44 -5.52 0.53
CA ALA A 29 2.01 -5.31 0.25
C ALA A 29 1.12 -5.45 1.50
N GLU A 30 1.52 -6.29 2.45
CA GLU A 30 0.78 -6.55 3.69
C GLU A 30 0.78 -5.36 4.66
N HIS A 31 1.87 -4.59 4.73
CA HIS A 31 2.00 -3.47 5.65
C HIS A 31 1.93 -2.10 4.96
N ALA A 32 2.19 -2.04 3.66
CA ALA A 32 1.98 -0.88 2.80
C ALA A 32 2.55 0.44 3.36
N LEU A 33 3.77 0.38 3.88
CA LEU A 33 4.50 1.46 4.57
C LEU A 33 3.92 1.92 5.91
N GLY A 34 2.86 1.29 6.42
CA GLY A 34 2.19 1.68 7.66
C GLY A 34 1.43 3.00 7.57
N ILE A 35 1.07 3.45 6.36
CA ILE A 35 0.44 4.76 6.11
C ILE A 35 -1.06 4.68 5.76
N SER A 36 -1.63 3.48 5.71
CA SER A 36 -3.02 3.25 5.30
C SER A 36 -4.02 4.03 6.14
N ASP A 37 -3.93 3.90 7.47
CA ASP A 37 -4.84 4.59 8.40
C ASP A 37 -4.68 6.10 8.32
N TRP A 38 -3.45 6.59 8.16
CA TRP A 38 -3.19 8.02 8.00
C TRP A 38 -3.83 8.57 6.71
N LEU A 39 -3.62 7.94 5.56
CA LEU A 39 -4.21 8.36 4.29
C LEU A 39 -5.75 8.34 4.35
N GLN A 40 -6.33 7.28 4.91
CA GLN A 40 -7.78 7.15 5.05
C GLN A 40 -8.36 8.18 6.02
N SER A 41 -7.64 8.51 7.11
CA SER A 41 -8.06 9.56 8.07
C SER A 41 -8.13 10.96 7.44
N LEU A 42 -7.34 11.21 6.38
CA LEU A 42 -7.37 12.43 5.58
C LEU A 42 -8.41 12.40 4.45
N GLY A 43 -9.19 11.32 4.34
CA GLY A 43 -10.19 11.12 3.30
C GLY A 43 -9.61 10.73 1.94
N HIS A 44 -8.39 10.19 1.89
CA HIS A 44 -7.78 9.67 0.66
C HIS A 44 -8.07 8.17 0.47
N GLN A 45 -8.06 7.72 -0.78
CA GLN A 45 -8.10 6.30 -1.13
C GLN A 45 -6.68 5.77 -1.26
N TYR A 46 -6.41 4.60 -0.66
CA TYR A 46 -5.15 3.89 -0.83
C TYR A 46 -5.42 2.47 -1.34
N ILE A 47 -4.87 2.16 -2.51
CA ILE A 47 -4.93 0.83 -3.14
C ILE A 47 -3.52 0.26 -3.11
N VAL A 48 -3.39 -0.99 -2.70
CA VAL A 48 -2.11 -1.68 -2.62
C VAL A 48 -2.16 -2.91 -3.49
N THR A 49 -1.11 -3.15 -4.29
CA THR A 49 -1.00 -4.32 -5.17
C THR A 49 0.46 -4.77 -5.30
N ASP A 50 0.68 -6.06 -5.48
CA ASP A 50 1.93 -6.62 -5.98
C ASP A 50 1.88 -6.89 -7.49
N ASP A 51 0.68 -7.01 -8.03
CA ASP A 51 0.43 -7.19 -9.46
C ASP A 51 0.69 -5.87 -10.19
N LYS A 52 1.80 -5.86 -10.93
CA LYS A 52 2.33 -4.70 -11.67
C LYS A 52 2.78 -5.07 -13.08
N GLU A 53 2.60 -6.33 -13.46
CA GLU A 53 3.03 -6.83 -14.75
C GLU A 53 1.86 -6.79 -15.72
N GLY A 54 2.17 -6.68 -17.00
CA GLY A 54 1.21 -6.36 -18.05
C GLY A 54 0.53 -7.59 -18.62
N PRO A 55 -0.44 -7.39 -19.53
CA PRO A 55 -1.21 -8.48 -20.16
C PRO A 55 -0.38 -9.44 -21.02
N ASP A 56 0.83 -9.06 -21.41
CA ASP A 56 1.73 -9.81 -22.31
C ASP A 56 3.09 -10.16 -21.67
N CYS A 57 3.14 -10.16 -20.34
CA CYS A 57 4.36 -10.43 -19.55
C CYS A 57 4.45 -11.88 -19.09
#